data_AF-A0A3B8P5J4-F1
#
_entry.id   AF-A0A3B8P5J4-F1
#
_cell.length_a   1.000
_cell.length_b   1.000
_cell.length_c   1.000
_cell.angle_alpha   90.00
_cell.angle_beta   90.00
_cell.angle_gamma   90.00
#
_symmetry.space_group_name_H-M   'P 1'
#
loop_
_entity.id
_entity.type
_entity.pdbx_description
1 polymer ?
#
loop_
_entity_poly.entity_id
_entity_poly.type
_entity_poly.pdbx_seq_one_letter_code
_entity_poly.pdbx_strand_id
1 'polypeptide(L)'
;LPEGAKADAEHGRAIFASNCVACHGPEGKGTPAMGAPDLTHPGAFIYGSSFAQLQQTIRYGRQGQMPAQAEIQGNDKVHLLAAYVYSLSQEADIRNVQR
;
A
#
# COMPACT_ATOMS: atom_id res chain seq x y z
N LEU A 1 11.84 -17.58 10.34
CA LEU A 1 13.29 -17.36 10.56
C LEU A 1 13.81 -18.55 11.33
N PRO A 2 15.06 -19.00 11.12
CA PRO A 2 15.68 -19.90 12.08
C PRO A 2 15.60 -19.26 13.48
N GLU A 3 15.26 -20.05 14.49
CA GLU A 3 15.19 -19.59 15.87
C GLU A 3 16.52 -18.95 16.27
N GLY A 4 16.47 -17.73 16.83
CA GLY A 4 17.65 -16.99 17.30
C GLY A 4 18.30 -16.04 16.29
N ALA A 5 17.85 -15.98 15.03
CA ALA A 5 18.33 -14.97 14.09
C ALA A 5 17.83 -13.56 14.48
N LYS A 6 18.76 -12.67 14.81
CA LYS A 6 18.46 -11.24 15.04
C LYS A 6 18.30 -10.53 13.69
N ALA A 7 17.31 -9.65 13.59
CA ALA A 7 17.14 -8.79 12.43
C ALA A 7 18.27 -7.75 12.37
N ASP A 8 18.87 -7.57 11.19
CA ASP A 8 19.88 -6.55 10.91
C ASP A 8 19.29 -5.49 9.97
N ALA A 9 18.87 -4.37 10.56
CA ALA A 9 18.22 -3.28 9.82
C ALA A 9 19.22 -2.51 8.93
N GLU A 10 20.50 -2.44 9.29
CA GLU A 10 21.50 -1.71 8.51
C GLU A 10 21.83 -2.47 7.22
N HIS A 11 21.97 -3.80 7.30
CA HIS A 11 22.10 -4.60 6.10
C HIS A 11 20.82 -4.57 5.24
N GLY A 12 19.65 -4.57 5.90
CA GLY A 12 18.36 -4.38 5.23
C GLY A 12 18.26 -3.05 4.46
N ARG A 13 18.81 -1.96 5.00
CA ARG A 13 18.86 -0.64 4.34
C ARG A 13 19.63 -0.70 3.02
N ALA A 14 20.78 -1.37 2.99
CA ALA A 14 21.58 -1.51 1.77
C ALA A 14 20.83 -2.29 0.68
N ILE A 15 20.15 -3.38 1.06
CA ILE A 15 19.32 -4.17 0.13
C ILE A 15 18.15 -3.33 -0.40
N PHE A 16 17.50 -2.56 0.48
CA PHE A 16 16.40 -1.67 0.10
C PHE A 16 16.85 -0.62 -0.92
N ALA A 17 17.98 0.03 -0.68
CA ALA A 17 18.55 1.04 -1.56
C ALA A 17 18.92 0.48 -2.94
N SER A 18 19.28 -0.80 -3.05
CA SER A 18 19.63 -1.42 -4.32
C SER A 18 18.43 -1.95 -5.11
N ASN A 19 17.37 -2.42 -4.44
CA ASN A 19 16.30 -3.20 -5.09
C ASN A 19 14.90 -2.61 -4.91
N CYS A 20 14.58 -2.11 -3.72
CA CYS A 20 13.24 -1.66 -3.37
C CYS A 20 13.00 -0.21 -3.77
N VAL A 21 14.07 0.60 -3.78
CA VAL A 21 14.03 2.03 -4.09
C VAL A 21 13.41 2.33 -5.45
N ALA A 22 13.58 1.43 -6.42
CA ALA A 22 13.10 1.62 -7.78
C ALA A 22 11.58 1.79 -7.86
N CYS A 23 10.83 1.15 -6.96
CA CYS A 23 9.38 1.26 -6.90
C CYS A 23 8.90 2.11 -5.72
N HIS A 24 9.56 1.98 -4.56
CA HIS A 24 9.13 2.62 -3.32
C HIS A 24 9.82 3.96 -3.00
N GLY A 25 10.79 4.37 -3.81
CA GLY A 25 11.55 5.60 -3.61
C GLY A 25 12.52 5.53 -2.42
N PRO A 26 13.44 6.50 -2.31
CA PRO A 26 14.50 6.51 -1.28
C PRO A 26 13.94 6.67 0.14
N GLU A 27 12.80 7.34 0.27
CA GLU A 27 12.10 7.54 1.55
C GLU A 27 11.05 6.45 1.83
N GLY A 28 10.89 5.46 0.95
CA GLY A 28 9.89 4.40 1.11
C GLY A 28 8.44 4.85 0.89
N LYS A 29 8.20 6.05 0.38
CA LYS A 29 6.87 6.64 0.18
C LYS A 29 6.06 6.06 -0.98
N GLY A 30 6.63 5.17 -1.78
CA GLY A 30 5.92 4.63 -2.92
C GLY A 30 5.81 5.61 -4.09
N THR A 31 5.23 5.13 -5.18
CA THR A 31 4.82 5.99 -6.30
C THR A 31 3.45 5.52 -6.81
N PRO A 32 2.47 6.42 -6.93
CA PRO A 32 1.15 6.05 -7.47
C PRO A 32 1.22 5.45 -8.87
N ALA A 33 2.18 5.90 -9.70
CA ALA A 33 2.37 5.41 -11.07
C ALA A 33 2.69 3.91 -11.14
N MET A 34 3.42 3.37 -10.15
CA MET A 34 3.73 1.94 -10.06
C MET A 34 2.71 1.16 -9.23
N GLY A 35 1.73 1.83 -8.63
CA GLY A 35 0.88 1.25 -7.59
C GLY A 35 1.66 0.81 -6.34
N ALA A 36 2.88 1.32 -6.15
CA ALA A 36 3.73 0.96 -5.03
C ALA A 36 3.26 1.73 -3.78
N PRO A 37 2.88 1.06 -2.68
CA PRO A 37 2.38 1.73 -1.48
C PRO A 37 3.48 2.48 -0.72
N ASP A 38 3.04 3.45 0.09
CA ASP A 38 3.86 4.10 1.11
C ASP A 38 4.15 3.11 2.26
N LEU A 39 5.40 2.68 2.39
CA LEU A 39 5.87 1.73 3.39
C LEU A 39 6.05 2.36 4.78
N THR A 40 5.91 3.67 4.90
CA THR A 40 6.00 4.41 6.18
C THR A 40 4.66 4.46 6.92
N HIS A 41 3.56 4.05 6.26
CA HIS A 41 2.21 4.01 6.83
C HIS A 41 1.68 2.58 6.99
N PRO A 42 2.12 1.82 8.02
CA PRO A 42 1.71 0.43 8.20
C PRO A 42 0.21 0.24 8.44
N GLY A 43 -0.50 1.27 8.92
CA GLY A 43 -1.96 1.26 9.10
C GLY A 43 -2.74 1.14 7.78
N ALA A 44 -2.11 1.45 6.64
CA ALA A 44 -2.71 1.33 5.31
C ALA A 44 -2.40 -0.01 4.61
N PHE A 45 -1.62 -0.91 5.24
CA PHE A 45 -1.21 -2.15 4.60
C PHE A 45 -2.36 -3.15 4.49
N ILE A 46 -2.72 -3.52 3.25
CA ILE A 46 -3.79 -4.49 2.99
C ILE A 46 -3.37 -5.96 3.14
N TYR A 47 -2.07 -6.24 3.24
CA TYR A 47 -1.51 -7.59 3.41
C TYR A 47 -0.97 -7.87 4.82
N GLY A 48 -1.29 -6.97 5.77
CA GLY A 48 -0.82 -7.02 7.15
C GLY A 48 0.57 -6.41 7.35
N SER A 49 0.89 -6.11 8.61
CA SER A 49 2.08 -5.36 9.02
C SER A 49 2.96 -6.08 10.04
N SER A 50 2.60 -7.31 10.46
CA SER A 50 3.48 -8.09 11.32
C SER A 50 4.77 -8.47 10.60
N PHE A 51 5.84 -8.69 11.36
CA PHE A 51 7.13 -9.06 10.78
C PHE A 51 7.05 -10.30 9.87
N ALA A 52 6.28 -11.33 10.27
CA ALA A 52 6.06 -12.52 9.45
C ALA A 52 5.30 -12.22 8.14
N GLN A 53 4.30 -11.34 8.19
CA GLN A 53 3.54 -10.92 7.01
C GLN A 53 4.40 -10.12 6.02
N LEU A 54 5.25 -9.23 6.52
CA LEU A 54 6.21 -8.49 5.69
C LEU A 54 7.21 -9.43 5.03
N GLN A 55 7.75 -10.40 5.77
CA GLN A 55 8.62 -11.43 5.20
C GLN A 55 7.94 -12.23 4.11
N GLN A 56 6.67 -12.61 4.29
CA GLN A 56 5.89 -13.32 3.28
C GLN A 56 5.71 -12.47 2.01
N THR A 57 5.35 -11.19 2.18
CA THR A 57 5.16 -10.24 1.08
C THR A 57 6.45 -10.05 0.28
N ILE A 58 7.59 -9.85 0.95
CA ILE A 58 8.88 -9.65 0.29
C ILE A 58 9.35 -10.93 -0.40
N ARG A 59 9.14 -12.09 0.22
CA ARG A 59 9.61 -13.39 -0.29
C ARG A 59 8.86 -13.86 -1.54
N TYR A 60 7.55 -13.68 -1.57
CA TYR A 60 6.71 -14.25 -2.62
C TYR A 60 6.06 -13.20 -3.54
N GLY A 61 6.28 -11.91 -3.26
CA GLY A 61 5.63 -10.83 -3.98
C GLY A 61 4.12 -10.76 -3.72
N ARG A 62 3.46 -9.82 -4.42
CA ARG A 62 2.01 -9.60 -4.38
C ARG A 62 1.49 -9.27 -5.77
N GLN A 63 0.27 -9.70 -6.05
CA GLN A 63 -0.42 -9.50 -7.34
C GLN A 63 -1.88 -9.11 -7.05
N GLY A 64 -2.08 -7.97 -6.38
CA GLY A 64 -3.40 -7.42 -6.13
C GLY A 64 -4.09 -7.08 -7.45
N GLN A 65 -5.38 -7.38 -7.56
CA GLN A 65 -6.17 -7.12 -8.76
C GLN A 65 -7.42 -6.33 -8.37
N MET A 66 -7.69 -5.25 -9.10
CA MET A 66 -8.97 -4.56 -9.09
C MET A 66 -9.68 -4.87 -10.41
N PRO A 67 -10.66 -5.79 -10.44
CA PRO A 67 -11.35 -6.14 -11.68
C PRO A 67 -12.04 -4.94 -12.33
N ALA A 68 -11.98 -4.84 -13.66
CA ALA A 68 -12.69 -3.78 -14.37
C ALA A 68 -14.20 -3.83 -14.08
N GLN A 69 -14.77 -2.71 -13.62
CA GLN A 69 -16.19 -2.64 -13.24
C GLN A 69 -17.11 -2.19 -14.38
N ALA A 70 -16.56 -1.69 -15.49
CA ALA A 70 -17.34 -1.17 -16.61
C ALA A 70 -18.26 -2.25 -17.22
N GLU A 71 -17.75 -3.46 -17.42
CA GLU A 71 -18.52 -4.59 -17.98
C GLU A 71 -19.59 -5.12 -17.00
N ILE A 72 -19.36 -4.95 -15.69
CA ILE A 72 -20.23 -5.48 -14.64
C ILE A 72 -21.36 -4.50 -14.28
N GLN A 73 -21.04 -3.21 -14.19
CA GLN A 73 -21.93 -2.19 -13.65
C GLN A 73 -22.42 -1.18 -14.69
N GLY A 74 -21.68 -0.99 -15.79
CA GLY A 74 -21.89 0.09 -16.75
C GLY A 74 -21.33 1.45 -16.28
N ASN A 75 -21.09 2.35 -17.24
CA ASN A 75 -20.37 3.62 -16.99
C ASN A 75 -21.10 4.57 -16.03
N ASP A 76 -22.43 4.66 -16.10
CA ASP A 76 -23.20 5.56 -15.23
C ASP A 76 -23.05 5.18 -13.75
N LYS A 77 -23.11 3.88 -13.43
CA LYS A 77 -22.91 3.40 -12.05
C LYS A 77 -21.47 3.57 -11.60
N VAL A 78 -20.50 3.32 -12.48
CA VAL A 78 -19.08 3.56 -12.17
C VAL A 78 -18.84 5.04 -11.83
N HIS A 79 -19.49 5.97 -12.54
CA HIS A 79 -19.40 7.40 -12.24
C HIS A 79 -19.94 7.73 -10.84
N LEU A 80 -21.12 7.20 -10.49
CA LEU A 80 -21.70 7.38 -9.15
C LEU A 80 -20.82 6.76 -8.05
N LEU A 81 -20.27 5.57 -8.28
CA LEU A 81 -19.35 4.91 -7.34
C LEU A 81 -18.06 5.71 -7.15
N ALA A 82 -17.49 6.26 -8.22
CA ALA A 82 -16.31 7.10 -8.15
C ALA A 82 -16.57 8.37 -7.32
N ALA A 83 -17.73 9.02 -7.52
CA ALA A 83 -18.13 10.18 -6.73
C ALA A 83 -18.25 9.85 -5.24
N TYR A 84 -18.82 8.69 -4.90
CA TYR A 84 -18.95 8.25 -3.50
C TYR A 84 -17.59 7.91 -2.87
N VAL A 85 -16.74 7.14 -3.53
CA VAL A 85 -15.39 6.83 -3.00
C VAL A 85 -14.57 8.10 -2.81
N TYR A 86 -14.72 9.09 -3.69
CA TYR A 86 -14.09 10.39 -3.54
C TYR A 86 -14.61 11.14 -2.30
N SER A 87 -15.91 11.09 -1.99
CA SER A 87 -16.46 11.78 -0.80
C SER A 87 -15.96 11.18 0.52
N LEU A 88 -15.69 9.87 0.57
CA LEU A 88 -15.21 9.19 1.78
C LEU A 88 -13.90 9.79 2.34
N SER A 89 -13.00 10.26 1.48
CA SER A 89 -11.74 10.88 1.91
C SER A 89 -11.91 12.33 2.37
N GLN A 90 -13.00 13.00 2.01
CA GLN A 90 -13.33 14.38 2.42
C GLN A 90 -14.17 14.43 3.70
N GLU A 91 -15.00 13.41 3.97
CA GLU A 91 -15.79 13.34 5.20
C GLU A 91 -14.92 13.22 6.48
N ALA A 92 -13.69 12.69 6.36
CA ALA A 92 -12.70 12.75 7.43
C ALA A 92 -12.27 14.20 7.74
N ASP A 93 -12.26 15.08 6.74
CA ASP A 93 -11.90 16.50 6.86
C ASP A 93 -13.06 17.31 7.47
N ILE A 94 -14.30 17.09 7.00
CA ILE A 94 -15.50 17.80 7.49
C ILE A 94 -15.74 17.55 8.99
N ARG A 95 -15.54 16.32 9.48
CA ARG A 95 -15.69 15.99 10.91
C ARG A 95 -14.65 16.64 11.82
N ASN A 96 -13.49 17.04 11.27
CA ASN A 96 -12.42 17.71 12.03
C ASN A 96 -12.57 19.23 12.05
N VAL A 97 -13.34 19.82 11.14
CA VAL A 97 -13.59 21.28 11.06
C VAL A 97 -14.74 21.74 11.99
N GLN A 98 -15.58 20.81 12.46
CA GLN A 98 -16.73 21.08 13.33
C GLN A 98 -16.48 20.84 14.84
N ARG A 99 -15.22 20.82 15.27
CA ARG A 99 -14.83 20.82 16.70
C ARG A 99 -14.14 22.11 17.09
#